data_AF-A0A2G6T212-F1
#
_entry.id   AF-A0A2G6T212-F1
#
_cell.length_a   1.000
_cell.length_b   1.000
_cell.length_c   1.000
_cell.angle_alpha   90.00
_cell.angle_beta   90.00
_cell.angle_gamma   90.00
#
_symmetry.space_group_name_H-M   'P 1'
#
loop_
_entity.id
_entity.type
_entity.pdbx_description
1 polymer ?
#
loop_
_entity_poly.entity_id
_entity_poly.type
_entity_poly.pdbx_seq_one_letter_code
_entity_poly.pdbx_strand_id
1 'polypeptide(L)'
;MPSTIALRLIGFFVLLPSTLGAGFWTLQGIGYVVDAWSRAADTSFAFTLAIAMALGWFGLTTLWSLYYSLLRGDLSFNRRAAWAGLVCGSLVSVALIVASGGTVVFRLCFFGWPLLASTYFGAVLRRLP
;
A
#
# COMPACT_ATOMS: atom_id res chain seq x y z
N MET A 1 4.54 23.44 3.75
CA MET A 1 5.13 22.09 3.81
C MET A 1 4.56 21.33 5.00
N PRO A 2 4.36 20.01 4.93
CA PRO A 2 3.89 19.21 6.07
C PRO A 2 4.84 19.31 7.26
N SER A 3 4.32 19.23 8.49
CA SER A 3 5.16 19.26 9.69
C SER A 3 5.99 17.98 9.80
N THR A 4 7.26 18.10 10.17
CA THR A 4 8.16 16.95 10.36
C THR A 4 7.62 15.96 11.38
N ILE A 5 6.93 16.45 12.41
CA ILE A 5 6.27 15.62 13.42
C ILE A 5 5.17 14.76 12.78
N ALA A 6 4.29 15.36 11.96
CA ALA A 6 3.23 14.61 11.29
C ALA A 6 3.79 13.55 10.34
N LEU A 7 4.85 13.88 9.59
CA LEU A 7 5.53 12.91 8.73
C LEU A 7 6.06 11.73 9.56
N ARG A 8 6.77 11.98 10.67
CA ARG A 8 7.30 10.92 11.54
C ARG A 8 6.21 10.05 12.14
N LEU A 9 5.10 10.64 12.58
CA LEU A 9 3.95 9.89 13.08
C LEU A 9 3.37 8.98 12.00
N ILE A 10 3.20 9.47 10.77
CA ILE A 10 2.72 8.65 9.65
C ILE A 10 3.72 7.54 9.30
N GLY A 11 5.01 7.85 9.28
CA GLY A 11 6.05 6.85 9.01
C GLY A 11 6.02 5.70 10.04
N PHE A 12 5.99 6.05 11.33
CA PHE A 12 6.07 5.06 12.39
C PHE A 12 4.74 4.33 12.63
N PHE A 13 3.64 5.05 12.74
CA PHE A 13 2.36 4.45 13.07
C PHE A 13 1.63 3.89 11.85
N VAL A 14 1.88 4.39 10.63
CA VAL A 14 1.10 3.97 9.45
C VAL A 14 1.94 3.15 8.49
N LEU A 15 3.05 3.70 7.98
CA LEU A 15 3.85 3.05 6.94
C LEU A 15 4.53 1.78 7.46
N LEU A 16 5.15 1.84 8.63
CA LEU A 16 5.86 0.70 9.20
C LEU A 16 4.96 -0.52 9.43
N PRO A 17 3.84 -0.44 10.18
CA PRO A 17 2.96 -1.59 10.35
C PRO A 17 2.30 -2.04 9.05
N SER A 18 1.96 -1.10 8.15
CA SER A 18 1.45 -1.46 6.81
C SER A 18 2.46 -2.30 6.02
N THR A 19 3.74 -1.95 6.10
CA THR A 19 4.83 -2.66 5.41
C THR A 19 5.07 -4.02 6.03
N LEU A 20 5.06 -4.13 7.36
CA LEU A 20 5.20 -5.41 8.05
C LEU A 20 4.04 -6.36 7.73
N GLY A 21 2.81 -5.85 7.77
CA GLY A 21 1.62 -6.60 7.37
C GLY A 21 1.69 -7.07 5.92
N ALA A 22 2.02 -6.16 5.00
CA ALA A 22 2.19 -6.50 3.59
C ALA A 22 3.28 -7.55 3.38
N GLY A 23 4.42 -7.44 4.07
CA GLY A 23 5.49 -8.43 4.06
C GLY A 23 5.01 -9.82 4.47
N PHE A 24 4.38 -9.91 5.64
CA PHE A 24 3.86 -11.18 6.17
C PHE A 24 2.85 -11.84 5.25
N TRP A 25 1.87 -11.09 4.74
CA TRP A 25 0.83 -11.63 3.86
C TRP A 25 1.33 -11.93 2.45
N THR A 26 2.30 -11.17 1.94
CA THR A 26 2.93 -11.45 0.64
C THR A 26 3.66 -12.79 0.67
N LEU A 27 4.35 -13.14 1.76
CA LEU A 27 5.02 -14.44 1.88
C LEU A 27 4.02 -15.60 1.77
N GLN A 28 2.88 -15.50 2.44
CA GLN A 28 1.81 -16.49 2.31
C GLN A 28 1.20 -16.51 0.90
N GLY A 29 0.96 -15.32 0.32
CA GLY A 29 0.41 -15.17 -1.02
C GLY A 29 1.31 -15.79 -2.10
N ILE A 30 2.63 -15.62 -2.00
CA ILE A 30 3.60 -16.26 -2.91
C ILE A 30 3.46 -17.78 -2.83
N GLY A 31 3.39 -18.36 -1.63
CA GLY A 31 3.22 -19.81 -1.45
C GLY A 31 1.95 -20.32 -2.13
N TYR A 32 0.83 -19.62 -1.95
CA TYR A 32 -0.43 -19.94 -2.62
C TYR A 32 -0.33 -19.85 -4.14
N VAL A 33 0.23 -18.77 -4.67
CA VAL A 33 0.36 -18.54 -6.12
C VAL A 33 1.21 -19.62 -6.79
N VAL A 34 2.34 -19.98 -6.16
CA VAL A 34 3.23 -21.05 -6.66
C VAL A 34 2.54 -22.40 -6.65
N ASP A 35 1.84 -22.76 -5.57
CA ASP A 35 1.10 -24.03 -5.47
C ASP A 35 -0.01 -24.10 -6.53
N ALA A 36 -0.82 -23.04 -6.68
CA ALA A 36 -1.90 -22.95 -7.66
C ALA A 36 -1.40 -23.12 -9.10
N TRP A 37 -0.30 -22.47 -9.48
CA TRP A 37 0.30 -22.66 -10.80
C TRP A 37 0.89 -24.05 -10.99
N SER A 38 1.53 -24.62 -9.96
CA SER A 38 2.11 -25.97 -10.05
C SER A 38 1.06 -27.06 -10.28
N ARG A 39 -0.15 -26.87 -9.72
CA ARG A 39 -1.27 -27.80 -9.82
C ARG A 39 -2.21 -27.49 -10.97
N ALA A 40 -2.00 -26.38 -11.69
CA ALA A 40 -2.91 -25.82 -12.68
C ALA A 40 -4.36 -25.65 -12.15
N ALA A 41 -4.52 -25.42 -10.85
CA ALA A 41 -5.80 -25.22 -10.16
C ALA A 41 -5.90 -23.75 -9.72
N ASP A 42 -7.10 -23.16 -9.83
CA ASP A 42 -7.38 -21.77 -9.40
C ASP A 42 -6.41 -20.71 -9.99
N THR A 43 -5.87 -20.97 -11.18
CA THR A 43 -4.83 -20.14 -11.81
C THR A 43 -5.28 -18.70 -12.06
N SER A 44 -6.57 -18.48 -12.34
CA SER A 44 -7.13 -17.13 -12.47
C SER A 44 -7.06 -16.34 -11.16
N PHE A 45 -7.41 -16.97 -10.03
CA PHE A 45 -7.33 -16.31 -8.73
C PHE A 45 -5.88 -16.07 -8.31
N ALA A 46 -5.00 -17.04 -8.54
CA ALA A 46 -3.56 -16.89 -8.32
C ALA A 46 -2.97 -15.72 -9.13
N PHE A 47 -3.39 -15.56 -10.39
CA PHE A 47 -2.98 -14.44 -11.22
C PHE A 47 -3.49 -13.09 -10.69
N THR A 48 -4.77 -13.01 -10.30
CA THR A 48 -5.33 -11.81 -9.67
C THR A 48 -4.60 -11.45 -8.37
N LEU A 49 -4.31 -12.45 -7.54
CA LEU A 49 -3.55 -12.26 -6.30
C LEU A 49 -2.13 -11.76 -6.57
N ALA A 50 -1.43 -12.32 -7.56
CA ALA A 50 -0.11 -11.88 -7.97
C ALA A 50 -0.10 -10.40 -8.42
N ILE A 51 -1.09 -9.99 -9.21
CA ILE A 51 -1.28 -8.58 -9.60
C ILE A 51 -1.55 -7.71 -8.37
N ALA A 52 -2.45 -8.15 -7.47
CA ALA A 52 -2.78 -7.40 -6.27
C ALA A 52 -1.56 -7.18 -5.36
N MET A 53 -0.70 -8.21 -5.20
CA MET A 53 0.57 -8.08 -4.47
C MET A 53 1.49 -7.05 -5.15
N ALA A 54 1.68 -7.15 -6.47
CA ALA A 54 2.55 -6.23 -7.21
C ALA A 54 2.07 -4.78 -7.10
N LEU A 55 0.77 -4.53 -7.31
CA LEU A 55 0.17 -3.21 -7.19
C LEU A 55 0.20 -2.68 -5.74
N GLY A 56 -0.02 -3.56 -4.76
CA GLY A 56 0.07 -3.23 -3.34
C GLY A 56 1.47 -2.77 -2.95
N TRP A 57 2.50 -3.51 -3.38
CA TRP A 57 3.90 -3.14 -3.17
C TRP A 57 4.29 -1.87 -3.91
N PHE A 58 3.82 -1.67 -5.14
CA PHE A 58 4.03 -0.43 -5.87
C PHE A 58 3.44 0.79 -5.13
N GLY A 59 2.25 0.64 -4.54
CA GLY A 59 1.66 1.67 -3.70
C GLY A 59 2.47 1.94 -2.43
N LEU A 60 2.89 0.89 -1.72
CA LEU A 60 3.71 0.97 -0.51
C LEU A 60 5.08 1.62 -0.75
N THR A 61 5.77 1.23 -1.81
CA THR A 61 7.07 1.84 -2.17
C THR A 61 6.91 3.30 -2.57
N THR A 62 5.81 3.65 -3.24
CA THR A 62 5.46 5.05 -3.55
C THR A 62 5.23 5.86 -2.26
N LEU A 63 4.51 5.30 -1.28
CA LEU A 63 4.28 5.96 0.01
C LEU A 63 5.59 6.21 0.77
N TRP A 64 6.50 5.23 0.79
CA TRP A 64 7.83 5.40 1.39
C TRP A 64 8.68 6.43 0.65
N SER A 65 8.66 6.41 -0.68
CA SER A 65 9.37 7.40 -1.50
C SER A 65 8.88 8.82 -1.19
N LEU A 66 7.57 9.04 -1.20
CA LEU A 66 6.95 10.32 -0.83
C LEU A 66 7.31 10.75 0.59
N TYR A 67 7.26 9.82 1.55
CA TYR A 67 7.67 10.08 2.93
C TYR A 67 9.12 10.58 3.03
N TYR A 68 10.07 9.89 2.40
CA TYR A 68 11.47 10.27 2.45
C TYR A 68 11.76 11.57 1.70
N SER A 69 11.17 11.77 0.53
CA SER A 69 11.27 13.01 -0.24
C SER A 69 10.77 14.20 0.58
N LEU A 70 9.58 14.09 1.18
CA LEU A 70 9.01 15.15 2.02
C LEU A 70 9.82 15.41 3.29
N LEU A 71 10.39 14.37 3.92
CA LEU A 71 11.28 14.54 5.07
C LEU A 71 12.58 15.26 4.72
N ARG A 72 13.11 15.03 3.51
CA ARG A 72 14.33 15.68 3.01
C ARG A 72 14.07 17.06 2.39
N GLY A 73 12.80 17.46 2.28
CA GLY A 73 12.40 18.70 1.59
C GLY A 73 12.57 18.64 0.07
N ASP A 74 12.76 17.44 -0.50
CA ASP A 74 12.92 17.22 -1.93
C ASP A 74 11.55 17.06 -2.61
N LEU A 75 11.27 17.92 -3.58
CA LEU A 75 10.00 17.93 -4.33
C LEU A 75 10.19 17.49 -5.79
N SER A 76 11.36 16.97 -6.16
CA SER A 76 11.71 16.61 -7.54
C SER A 76 11.12 15.27 -8.04
N PHE A 77 10.11 14.73 -7.36
CA PHE A 77 9.51 13.44 -7.71
C PHE A 77 8.51 13.55 -8.88
N ASN A 78 8.35 12.46 -9.63
CA ASN A 78 7.36 12.38 -10.69
C ASN A 78 5.93 12.31 -10.10
N ARG A 79 5.22 13.43 -10.17
CA ARG A 79 3.86 13.58 -9.61
C ARG A 79 2.84 12.60 -10.21
N ARG A 80 2.97 12.25 -11.49
CA ARG A 80 2.06 11.28 -12.16
C ARG A 80 2.30 9.87 -11.62
N ALA A 81 3.55 9.46 -11.50
CA ALA A 81 3.92 8.17 -10.93
C ALA A 81 3.50 8.08 -9.45
N ALA A 82 3.67 9.17 -8.69
CA ALA A 82 3.21 9.26 -7.31
C ALA A 82 1.69 9.04 -7.20
N TRP A 83 0.89 9.75 -8.00
CA TRP A 83 -0.56 9.55 -8.02
C TRP A 83 -0.95 8.13 -8.44
N ALA A 84 -0.29 7.56 -9.45
CA ALA A 84 -0.53 6.18 -9.88
C ALA A 84 -0.28 5.19 -8.73
N GLY A 85 0.84 5.32 -8.02
CA GLY A 85 1.15 4.48 -6.86
C GLY A 85 0.12 4.64 -5.73
N LEU A 86 -0.26 5.87 -5.40
CA LEU A 86 -1.29 6.14 -4.38
C LEU A 86 -2.63 5.49 -4.74
N VAL A 87 -3.08 5.62 -5.99
CA VAL A 87 -4.34 5.03 -6.47
C VAL A 87 -4.25 3.51 -6.47
N CYS A 88 -3.21 2.92 -7.03
CA CYS A 88 -3.01 1.47 -7.05
C CYS A 88 -3.01 0.87 -5.64
N GLY A 89 -2.21 1.43 -4.72
CA GLY A 89 -2.16 0.96 -3.33
C GLY A 89 -3.50 1.11 -2.62
N SER A 90 -4.24 2.18 -2.91
CA SER A 90 -5.57 2.39 -2.31
C SER A 90 -6.61 1.40 -2.84
N LEU A 91 -6.61 1.13 -4.15
CA LEU A 91 -7.50 0.13 -4.75
C LEU A 91 -7.26 -1.26 -4.18
N VAL A 92 -5.99 -1.67 -4.03
CA VAL A 92 -5.65 -2.97 -3.41
C VAL A 92 -6.11 -3.01 -1.96
N SER A 93 -5.89 -1.94 -1.19
CA SER A 93 -6.32 -1.86 0.21
C SER A 93 -7.85 -1.99 0.34
N VAL A 94 -8.62 -1.29 -0.50
CA VAL A 94 -10.08 -1.41 -0.54
C VAL A 94 -10.51 -2.82 -0.95
N ALA A 95 -9.90 -3.39 -1.97
CA ALA A 95 -10.17 -4.75 -2.40
C ALA A 95 -9.95 -5.76 -1.27
N LEU A 96 -8.85 -5.62 -0.52
CA LEU A 96 -8.55 -6.45 0.64
C LEU A 96 -9.60 -6.27 1.74
N ILE A 97 -10.06 -5.05 2.04
CA ILE A 97 -11.14 -4.82 3.03
C ILE A 97 -12.43 -5.55 2.65
N VAL A 98 -12.79 -5.52 1.36
CA VAL A 98 -14.03 -6.13 0.86
C VAL A 98 -13.91 -7.66 0.80
N ALA A 99 -12.79 -8.17 0.30
CA ALA A 99 -12.61 -9.59 -0.02
C ALA A 99 -12.08 -10.43 1.15
N SER A 100 -11.43 -9.83 2.16
CA SER A 100 -10.93 -10.58 3.32
C SER A 100 -12.06 -11.03 4.25
N GLY A 101 -11.85 -12.15 4.96
CA GLY A 101 -12.77 -12.64 6.00
C GLY A 101 -12.66 -11.87 7.33
N GLY A 102 -13.35 -12.35 8.36
CA GLY A 102 -13.29 -11.79 9.72
C GLY A 102 -14.18 -10.56 9.94
N THR A 103 -13.99 -9.86 11.06
CA THR A 103 -14.84 -8.70 11.43
C THR A 103 -14.48 -7.45 10.62
N VAL A 104 -15.45 -6.59 10.34
CA VAL A 104 -15.22 -5.32 9.61
C VAL A 104 -14.17 -4.46 10.33
N VAL A 105 -14.20 -4.43 11.66
CA VAL A 105 -13.21 -3.72 12.48
C VAL A 105 -11.80 -4.23 12.20
N PHE A 106 -11.59 -5.56 12.21
CA PHE A 106 -10.28 -6.14 11.88
C PHE A 106 -9.81 -5.72 10.48
N ARG A 107 -10.68 -5.81 9.47
CA ARG A 107 -10.33 -5.48 8.08
C ARG A 107 -9.93 -4.02 7.93
N LEU A 108 -10.68 -3.10 8.54
CA LEU A 108 -10.34 -1.68 8.54
C LEU A 108 -9.04 -1.41 9.31
N CYS A 109 -8.86 -2.05 10.46
CA CYS A 109 -7.67 -1.90 11.29
C CYS A 109 -6.42 -2.59 10.71
N PHE A 110 -6.52 -3.45 9.71
CA PHE A 110 -5.33 -4.06 9.08
C PHE A 110 -5.06 -3.47 7.70
N PHE A 111 -6.09 -3.34 6.87
CA PHE A 111 -5.96 -2.92 5.48
C PHE A 111 -6.30 -1.43 5.28
N GLY A 112 -6.85 -0.75 6.28
CA GLY A 112 -7.19 0.68 6.21
C GLY A 112 -6.03 1.62 6.52
N TRP A 113 -4.96 1.16 7.17
CA TRP A 113 -3.80 2.01 7.48
C TRP A 113 -3.14 2.61 6.22
N PRO A 114 -2.84 1.83 5.17
CA PRO A 114 -2.31 2.38 3.93
C PRO A 114 -3.20 3.49 3.34
N LEU A 115 -4.53 3.41 3.51
CA LEU A 115 -5.47 4.44 3.04
C LEU A 115 -5.28 5.77 3.78
N LEU A 116 -4.95 5.74 5.08
CA LEU A 116 -4.64 6.96 5.84
C LEU A 116 -3.37 7.63 5.30
N ALA A 117 -2.32 6.85 5.01
CA ALA A 117 -1.11 7.40 4.41
C ALA A 117 -1.38 7.93 2.99
N SER A 118 -2.11 7.19 2.17
CA SER A 118 -2.45 7.59 0.80
C SER A 118 -3.28 8.87 0.75
N THR A 119 -4.28 9.00 1.63
CA THR A 119 -5.11 10.21 1.72
C THR A 119 -4.29 11.41 2.18
N TYR A 120 -3.45 11.24 3.20
CA TYR A 120 -2.56 12.29 3.67
C TYR A 120 -1.59 12.75 2.58
N PHE A 121 -0.84 11.82 1.98
CA PHE A 121 0.14 12.17 0.96
C PHE A 121 -0.52 12.68 -0.32
N GLY A 122 -1.70 12.18 -0.70
CA GLY A 122 -2.48 12.73 -1.81
C GLY A 122 -2.91 14.17 -1.56
N ALA A 123 -3.34 14.50 -0.33
CA ALA A 123 -3.68 15.87 0.05
C ALA A 123 -2.46 16.80 0.04
N VAL A 124 -1.30 16.33 0.51
CA VAL A 124 -0.03 17.07 0.42
C VAL A 124 0.35 17.27 -1.05
N LEU A 125 0.35 16.19 -1.84
CA LEU A 125 0.71 16.17 -3.25
C LEU A 125 -0.15 17.14 -4.07
N ARG A 126 -1.43 17.31 -3.72
CA ARG A 126 -2.34 18.26 -4.37
C ARG A 126 -2.00 19.73 -4.05
N ARG A 127 -1.41 20.00 -2.89
CA ARG A 127 -1.09 21.37 -2.42
C ARG A 127 0.32 21.82 -2.81
N LEU A 128 1.19 20.91 -3.20
CA LEU A 128 2.51 21.25 -3.71
C LEU A 128 2.39 21.92 -5.10
N PRO A 129 3.23 22.93 -5.39
CA PRO A 129 3.27 23.57 -6.71
C PRO A 129 3.48 22.54 -7.82
#